data_AF-A0A944XZ36-F1
#
_entry.id   AF-A0A944XZ36-F1
#
_cell.length_a   1.000
_cell.length_b   1.000
_cell.length_c   1.000
_cell.angle_alpha   90.00
_cell.angle_beta   90.00
_cell.angle_gamma   90.00
#
_symmetry.space_group_name_H-M   'P 1'
#
loop_
_entity.id
_entity.type
_entity.pdbx_description
1 polymer ?
#
loop_
_entity_poly.entity_id
_entity_poly.type
_entity_poly.pdbx_seq_one_letter_code
_entity_poly.pdbx_strand_id
1 'polypeptide(L)' 'MSAKSELKSATRQCAFIHRLVIEAEACTDTDRAGLLYGMAKEESGNLAKTLTTLLARKRPAHQLARARAA' A
#
# COMPACT_ATOMS: atom_id res chain seq x y z
N MET A 1 -15.09 12.55 1.86
CA MET A 1 -14.17 11.82 0.96
C MET A 1 -14.96 10.70 0.27
N SER A 2 -14.82 10.54 -1.06
CA SER A 2 -15.56 9.53 -1.84
C SER A 2 -14.71 8.28 -2.08
N ALA A 3 -15.33 7.10 -2.20
CA ALA A 3 -14.61 5.86 -2.51
C ALA A 3 -13.77 5.98 -3.79
N LYS A 4 -14.22 6.77 -4.77
CA LYS A 4 -13.48 7.05 -6.01
C LYS A 4 -12.19 7.84 -5.78
N SER A 5 -12.16 8.77 -4.81
CA SER A 5 -10.93 9.52 -4.49
C SER A 5 -9.93 8.66 -3.74
N GLU A 6 -10.41 7.78 -2.86
CA GLU A 6 -9.57 6.83 -2.09
C GLU A 6 -8.90 5.81 -3.03
N LEU A 7 -9.65 5.24 -3.97
CA LEU A 7 -9.11 4.35 -5.01
C LEU A 7 -8.05 5.04 -5.88
N LYS A 8 -8.30 6.27 -6.35
CA LYS A 8 -7.32 7.04 -7.13
C LYS A 8 -6.02 7.27 -6.35
N SER A 9 -6.11 7.54 -5.04
CA SER A 9 -4.92 7.69 -4.18
C SER A 9 -4.14 6.39 -4.08
N ALA A 10 -4.83 5.27 -3.85
CA ALA A 10 -4.20 3.95 -3.79
C ALA A 10 -3.50 3.59 -5.10
N THR A 11 -4.11 3.87 -6.26
CA THR A 11 -3.48 3.65 -7.58
C THR A 11 -2.20 4.47 -7.75
N ARG A 12 -2.19 5.74 -7.30
CA ARG A 12 -0.99 6.58 -7.35
C ARG A 12 0.12 6.03 -6.46
N GLN A 13 -0.21 5.53 -5.27
CA GLN A 13 0.75 4.88 -4.38
C GLN A 13 1.33 3.61 -5.00
N CYS A 14 0.52 2.75 -5.63
CA CYS A 14 1.04 1.59 -6.37
C CYS A 14 2.04 2.00 -7.46
N ALA A 15 1.72 3.03 -8.24
CA ALA A 15 2.60 3.53 -9.30
C ALA A 15 3.91 4.09 -8.73
N PHE A 16 3.87 4.74 -7.56
CA PHE A 16 5.06 5.23 -6.87
C PHE A 16 5.95 4.08 -6.38
N ILE A 17 5.37 3.09 -5.70
CA ILE A 17 6.09 1.88 -5.23
C ILE A 17 6.76 1.16 -6.41
N HIS A 18 6.04 1.00 -7.52
CA HIS A 18 6.59 0.37 -8.72
C HIS A 18 7.80 1.13 -9.29
N ARG A 19 7.78 2.47 -9.27
CA ARG A 19 8.93 3.28 -9.70
C ARG A 19 10.14 3.10 -8.77
N LEU A 20 9.93 3.03 -7.46
CA LEU A 20 11.01 2.78 -6.50
C LEU A 20 11.68 1.42 -6.76
N VAL A 21 10.89 0.39 -7.05
CA VAL A 21 11.41 -0.95 -7.37
C VAL A 21 12.20 -0.93 -8.67
N ILE A 22 11.68 -0.34 -9.74
CA ILE A 22 12.41 -0.23 -11.01
C ILE A 22 13.71 0.56 -10.84
N GLU A 23 13.69 1.67 -10.10
CA GLU A 23 14.90 2.46 -9.86
C GLU A 23 15.93 1.68 -9.03
N ALA A 24 15.48 0.88 -8.06
CA ALA A 24 16.35 0.01 -7.28
C ALA A 24 17.00 -1.08 -8.15
N GLU A 25 16.22 -1.73 -9.02
CA GLU A 25 16.69 -2.77 -9.96
C GLU A 25 17.67 -2.23 -10.99
N ALA A 26 17.50 -0.97 -11.42
CA ALA A 26 18.41 -0.31 -12.34
C ALA A 26 19.66 0.27 -11.66
N CYS A 27 19.72 0.25 -10.32
CA CYS A 27 20.83 0.85 -9.58
C CYS A 27 22.02 -0.11 -9.49
N THR A 28 23.20 0.39 -9.85
CA THR A 28 24.47 -0.35 -9.71
C THR A 28 25.07 -0.23 -8.31
N ASP A 29 24.65 0.79 -7.56
CA ASP A 29 25.03 1.02 -6.17
C ASP A 29 24.09 0.23 -5.24
N THR A 30 24.65 -0.74 -4.52
CA THR A 30 23.90 -1.64 -3.64
C THR A 30 23.30 -0.93 -2.44
N ASP A 31 23.94 0.11 -1.92
CA ASP A 31 23.45 0.86 -0.76
C ASP A 31 22.25 1.71 -1.18
N ARG A 32 22.35 2.36 -2.34
CA ARG A 32 21.23 3.10 -2.92
C ARG A 32 20.07 2.18 -3.30
N ALA A 33 20.33 1.02 -3.90
CA ALA A 33 19.29 0.03 -4.18
C ALA A 33 18.59 -0.42 -2.88
N GLY A 34 19.35 -0.68 -1.82
CA GLY A 34 18.85 -1.04 -0.50
C GLY A 34 17.90 0.03 0.08
N LEU A 35 18.26 1.30 -0.01
CA LEU A 35 17.41 2.42 0.43
C LEU A 35 16.09 2.47 -0.35
N LEU A 36 16.14 2.34 -1.68
CA LEU A 36 14.96 2.38 -2.54
C LEU A 36 14.01 1.21 -2.24
N TYR A 37 14.54 -0.01 -2.05
CA TYR A 37 13.75 -1.16 -1.60
C TYR A 37 13.17 -0.96 -0.21
N GLY A 38 13.93 -0.35 0.71
CA GLY A 38 13.46 0.02 2.04
C GLY A 38 12.23 0.94 1.99
N MET A 39 12.31 2.00 1.17
CA MET A 39 11.20 2.91 0.93
C MET A 39 9.99 2.21 0.30
N ALA A 40 10.22 1.36 -0.71
CA ALA A 40 9.15 0.59 -1.35
C ALA A 40 8.43 -0.36 -0.36
N LYS A 41 9.19 -0.98 0.56
CA LYS A 41 8.65 -1.84 1.62
C LYS A 41 7.80 -1.04 2.61
N GLU A 42 8.25 0.14 3.03
CA GLU A 42 7.49 0.98 3.95
C GLU A 42 6.18 1.47 3.32
N GLU A 43 6.25 1.99 2.10
CA GLU A 43 5.09 2.49 1.36
C GLU A 43 4.07 1.39 1.06
N SER A 44 4.52 0.18 0.69
CA SER A 44 3.61 -0.96 0.50
C SER A 44 2.92 -1.37 1.80
N GLY A 45 3.60 -1.33 2.94
CA GLY A 45 2.99 -1.53 4.25
C GLY A 45 1.94 -0.47 4.60
N ASN A 46 2.23 0.80 4.32
CA ASN A 46 1.29 1.91 4.53
C ASN A 46 0.05 1.80 3.64
N LEU A 47 0.24 1.41 2.37
CA LEU A 47 -0.85 1.15 1.44
C LEU A 47 -1.73 -0.02 1.92
N ALA A 48 -1.14 -1.12 2.38
CA ALA A 48 -1.87 -2.27 2.89
C ALA A 48 -2.75 -1.91 4.10
N LYS A 49 -2.22 -1.12 5.06
CA LYS A 49 -2.99 -0.61 6.21
C LYS A 49 -4.15 0.28 5.76
N THR A 50 -3.89 1.17 4.79
CA THR A 50 -4.90 2.07 4.23
C THR A 50 -6.03 1.29 3.57
N LEU A 51 -5.71 0.35 2.68
CA LEU A 51 -6.70 -0.49 2.01
C LEU A 51 -7.50 -1.35 2.99
N THR A 52 -6.85 -1.93 4.00
CA THR A 52 -7.54 -2.69 5.06
C THR A 52 -8.55 -1.82 5.80
N THR A 53 -8.17 -0.59 6.14
CA THR A 53 -9.06 0.37 6.80
C THR A 53 -10.23 0.76 5.91
N LEU A 54 -9.99 0.99 4.61
CA LEU A 54 -11.02 1.31 3.64
C LEU A 54 -12.03 0.15 3.49
N LEU A 55 -11.54 -1.08 3.37
CA LEU A 55 -12.37 -2.28 3.31
C LEU A 55 -13.18 -2.45 4.59
N ALA A 56 -12.58 -2.22 5.77
CA ALA A 56 -13.30 -2.26 7.04
C ALA A 56 -14.45 -1.24 7.09
N ARG A 57 -14.23 0.01 6.66
CA ARG A 57 -15.27 1.06 6.62
C ARG A 57 -16.42 0.75 5.66
N LYS A 58 -16.15 -0.01 4.60
CA LYS A 58 -17.13 -0.35 3.56
C LYS A 58 -17.80 -1.71 3.76
N ARG A 59 -17.27 -2.56 4.65
CA ARG A 59 -17.93 -3.81 5.04
C ARG A 59 -19.11 -3.49 5.96
N PRO A 60 -20.30 -4.06 5.70
CA PRO A 60 -21.41 -3.91 6.63
C PRO A 60 -21.05 -4.54 7.99
N ALA A 61 -21.47 -3.91 9.09
CA ALA A 61 -21.00 -4.18 10.45
C ALA A 61 -21.08 -5.67 10.87
N HIS A 62 -22.03 -6.43 10.32
CA HIS A 62 -22.18 -7.86 10.58
C HIS A 62 -21.02 -8.74 10.03
N GLN A 63 -20.25 -8.26 9.06
CA GLN A 63 -19.08 -8.99 8.51
C GLN A 63 -17.78 -8.69 9.28
N LEU A 64 -17.72 -7.57 10.01
CA LEU A 64 -16.57 -7.21 10.85
C LEU A 64 -16.53 -8.03 12.15
N ALA A 65 -17.69 -8.30 12.74
CA ALA A 65 -17.79 -9.09 13.98
C ALA A 65 -17.34 -10.56 13.77
N ARG A 66 -17.59 -11.12 12.58
CA ARG A 66 -17.26 -12.53 12.28
C ARG A 66 -15.77 -12.79 12.10
N ALA A 67 -14.98 -11.75 11.76
CA ALA A 67 -13.53 -11.86 11.62
C ALA A 67 -12.76 -11.71 12.94
N ARG A 68 -13.41 -11.23 14.02
CA ARG A 68 -12.83 -11.15 15.37
C ARG A 68 -13.22 -12.32 16.28
N ALA A 69 -14.19 -13.12 15.86
CA ALA A 69 -14.71 -14.27 16.61
C ALA A 69 -14.25 -15.63 16.05
N ALA A 70 -13.30 -15.63 15.10
CA ALA A 70 -12.70 -16.82 14.50
C ALA A 70 -11.19 -16.83 14.74
#